data_AF-C1N6P5-F1
#
_entry.id   AF-C1N6P5-F1
#
_cell.length_a   1.000
_cell.length_b   1.000
_cell.length_c   1.000
_cell.angle_alpha   90.00
_cell.angle_beta   90.00
_cell.angle_gamma   90.00
#
_symmetry.space_group_name_H-M   'P 1'
#
loop_
_entity.id
_entity.type
_entity.pdbx_description
1 polymer ?
#
loop_
_entity_poly.entity_id
_entity_poly.type
_entity_poly.pdbx_seq_one_letter_code
_entity_poly.pdbx_strand_id
1 'polypeptide(L)'
;MERREREIAAGSLSRSDEEVVNKDPEYDAAAAREFARQHEAYGSHRWSLLSEEDKAFATERGFDVVIRDVGIGGLRYKNQVKCLHLHYAHWLVTRDNIVGGWVHDELMKRAAATRGTTTGG
;
A
#
# COMPACT_ATOMS: atom_id res chain seq x y z
N MET A 1 28.52 -13.38 6.23
CA MET A 1 27.61 -12.62 5.34
C MET A 1 27.22 -13.55 4.23
N GLU A 2 26.13 -14.26 4.51
CA GLU A 2 25.78 -15.54 3.92
C GLU A 2 24.91 -15.37 2.69
N ARG A 3 25.09 -16.30 1.75
CA ARG A 3 24.30 -16.69 0.57
C ARG A 3 22.84 -16.18 0.49
N ARG A 4 22.16 -16.07 1.63
CA ARG A 4 20.79 -15.58 1.83
C ARG A 4 20.55 -14.15 1.35
N GLU A 5 21.53 -13.25 1.47
CA GLU A 5 21.39 -11.86 0.97
C GLU A 5 21.41 -11.80 -0.56
N ARG A 6 22.12 -12.73 -1.21
CA ARG A 6 22.17 -12.82 -2.68
C ARG A 6 20.91 -13.45 -3.27
N GLU A 7 20.26 -14.35 -2.54
CA GLU A 7 19.00 -14.99 -2.97
C GLU A 7 17.80 -14.04 -2.89
N ILE A 8 17.76 -13.13 -1.92
CA ILE A 8 16.72 -12.08 -1.83
C ILE A 8 16.87 -11.06 -2.98
N ALA A 9 18.10 -10.75 -3.38
CA ALA A 9 18.37 -9.84 -4.50
C ALA A 9 18.02 -10.44 -5.88
N ALA A 10 17.90 -11.77 -5.99
CA ALA A 10 17.69 -12.48 -7.24
C ALA A 10 16.22 -12.82 -7.54
N GLY A 11 15.26 -12.42 -6.69
CA GLY A 11 13.83 -12.55 -6.98
C GLY A 11 13.30 -14.01 -7.03
N SER A 12 14.09 -15.00 -6.63
CA SER A 12 13.67 -16.40 -6.63
C SER A 12 13.01 -16.79 -5.30
N LEU A 13 11.79 -16.29 -5.05
CA LEU A 13 10.90 -16.88 -4.06
C LEU A 13 10.21 -18.10 -4.68
N SER A 14 10.86 -19.25 -4.62
CA SER A 14 10.23 -20.56 -4.86
C SER A 14 9.58 -21.05 -3.57
N ARG A 15 8.47 -20.43 -3.21
CA ARG A 15 7.45 -21.08 -2.38
C ARG A 15 6.14 -20.53 -2.92
N SER A 16 5.36 -21.38 -3.57
CA SER A 16 4.03 -21.05 -4.06
C SER A 16 3.31 -20.20 -3.01
N ASP A 17 2.89 -19.00 -3.38
CA ASP A 17 2.27 -18.00 -2.50
C ASP A 17 1.03 -18.53 -1.74
N GLU A 18 0.58 -19.74 -2.07
CA GLU A 18 -0.53 -20.47 -1.46
C GLU A 18 -0.23 -21.06 -0.06
N GLU A 19 1.03 -21.14 0.41
CA GLU A 19 1.37 -21.84 1.66
C GLU A 19 1.97 -20.95 2.77
N VAL A 20 1.67 -19.65 2.79
CA VAL A 20 1.80 -18.83 4.01
C VAL A 20 0.42 -18.32 4.40
N VAL A 21 -0.47 -19.24 4.74
CA VAL A 21 -1.67 -18.90 5.49
C VAL A 21 -1.20 -18.40 6.85
N ASN A 22 -1.31 -17.09 7.08
CA ASN A 22 -1.17 -16.53 8.41
C ASN A 22 -2.19 -17.24 9.31
N LYS A 23 -1.72 -17.92 10.36
CA LYS A 23 -2.55 -18.71 11.28
C LYS A 23 -3.35 -17.85 12.25
N ASP A 24 -3.25 -16.54 12.12
CA ASP A 24 -4.10 -15.60 12.82
C ASP A 24 -5.57 -15.80 12.37
N PRO A 25 -6.48 -16.17 13.27
CA PRO A 25 -7.89 -16.36 12.93
C PRO A 25 -8.57 -15.06 12.44
N GLU A 26 -7.97 -13.89 12.67
CA GLU A 26 -8.45 -12.60 12.17
C GLU A 26 -7.85 -12.24 10.80
N TYR A 27 -6.98 -13.10 10.23
CA TYR A 27 -6.38 -12.84 8.93
C TYR A 27 -7.39 -12.94 7.79
N ASP A 28 -7.64 -11.81 7.15
CA ASP A 28 -8.43 -11.73 5.92
C ASP A 28 -7.52 -11.78 4.68
N ALA A 29 -7.45 -12.96 4.06
CA ALA A 29 -6.67 -13.18 2.85
C ALA A 29 -7.19 -12.39 1.63
N ALA A 30 -8.49 -12.08 1.58
CA ALA A 30 -9.06 -11.28 0.50
C ALA A 30 -8.65 -9.81 0.65
N ALA A 31 -8.73 -9.27 1.87
CA ALA A 31 -8.24 -7.93 2.19
C ALA A 31 -6.74 -7.80 1.90
N ALA A 32 -5.93 -8.80 2.24
CA ALA A 32 -4.50 -8.81 1.97
C ALA A 32 -4.18 -8.77 0.47
N ARG A 33 -4.89 -9.56 -0.36
CA ARG A 33 -4.72 -9.55 -1.82
C ARG A 33 -5.14 -8.22 -2.43
N GLU A 34 -6.27 -7.67 -1.97
CA GLU A 34 -6.75 -6.37 -2.44
C GLU A 34 -5.78 -5.25 -2.08
N PHE A 35 -5.23 -5.28 -0.86
CA PHE A 35 -4.23 -4.32 -0.43
C PHE A 35 -2.95 -4.38 -1.28
N ALA A 36 -2.48 -5.59 -1.62
CA ALA A 36 -1.33 -5.77 -2.49
C ALA A 36 -1.58 -5.17 -3.89
N ARG A 37 -2.75 -5.48 -4.49
CA ARG A 37 -3.20 -4.91 -5.77
C ARG A 37 -3.22 -3.39 -5.73
N GLN A 38 -3.72 -2.78 -4.66
CA GLN A 38 -3.78 -1.33 -4.50
C GLN A 38 -2.40 -0.68 -4.43
N HIS A 39 -1.42 -1.34 -3.78
CA HIS A 39 -0.04 -0.86 -3.82
C HIS A 39 0.61 -0.96 -5.20
N GLU A 40 0.28 -1.97 -6.01
CA GLU A 40 0.75 -2.08 -7.40
C GLU A 40 0.12 -1.00 -8.27
N ALA A 41 -1.21 -0.89 -8.23
CA ALA A 41 -1.97 0.11 -8.97
C ALA A 41 -1.48 1.53 -8.66
N TYR A 42 -1.18 1.85 -7.40
CA TYR A 42 -0.61 3.14 -7.02
C TYR A 42 0.73 3.43 -7.70
N GLY A 43 1.62 2.43 -7.76
CA GLY A 43 2.91 2.57 -8.43
C GLY A 43 2.77 2.79 -9.94
N SER A 44 1.93 1.96 -10.59
CA SER A 44 1.63 2.11 -12.01
C SER A 44 0.97 3.44 -12.34
N HIS A 45 0.02 3.89 -11.51
CA HIS A 45 -0.63 5.18 -11.69
C HIS A 45 0.38 6.33 -11.56
N ARG A 46 1.24 6.33 -10.53
CA ARG A 46 2.30 7.34 -10.37
C ARG A 46 3.22 7.38 -11.59
N TRP A 47 3.62 6.23 -12.13
CA TRP A 47 4.42 6.18 -13.36
C TRP A 47 3.68 6.74 -14.58
N SER A 48 2.36 6.49 -14.68
CA SER A 48 1.54 7.00 -15.78
C SER A 48 1.39 8.53 -15.79
N LEU A 49 1.62 9.19 -14.65
CA LEU A 49 1.55 10.65 -14.53
C LEU A 49 2.80 11.37 -15.04
N LEU A 50 3.91 10.65 -15.23
CA LEU A 50 5.14 11.23 -15.75
C LEU A 50 5.07 11.48 -17.26
N SER A 51 5.68 12.57 -17.70
CA SER A 51 5.93 12.79 -19.12
C SER A 51 6.96 11.79 -19.66
N GLU A 52 7.05 11.63 -20.99
CA GLU A 52 8.08 10.76 -21.57
C GLU A 52 9.51 11.26 -21.27
N GLU A 53 9.70 12.58 -21.17
CA GLU A 53 10.96 13.19 -20.75
C GLU A 53 11.31 12.81 -19.31
N ASP A 54 10.35 12.91 -18.39
CA ASP A 54 10.55 12.52 -16.99
C ASP A 54 10.82 11.02 -16.85
N LYS A 55 10.16 10.17 -17.65
CA LYS A 55 10.41 8.72 -17.67
C LYS A 55 11.82 8.42 -18.17
N ALA A 56 12.28 9.11 -19.21
CA ALA A 56 13.64 8.96 -19.73
C ALA A 56 14.67 9.39 -18.68
N PHE A 57 14.46 10.54 -18.04
CA PHE A 57 15.31 11.03 -16.95
C PHE A 57 15.34 10.06 -15.75
N ALA A 58 14.18 9.57 -15.33
CA ALA A 58 14.09 8.59 -14.25
C ALA A 58 14.85 7.30 -14.57
N THR A 59 14.78 6.84 -15.82
CA THR A 59 15.51 5.65 -16.29
C THR A 59 17.01 5.89 -16.34
N GLU A 60 17.46 7.03 -16.89
CA GLU A 60 18.88 7.42 -16.93
C GLU A 60 19.49 7.49 -15.52
N ARG A 61 18.71 7.98 -14.53
CA ARG A 61 19.14 8.10 -13.14
C ARG A 61 18.91 6.85 -12.29
N GLY A 62 18.29 5.80 -12.83
CA GLY A 62 18.00 4.55 -12.11
C GLY A 62 16.91 4.68 -11.03
N PHE A 63 16.01 5.65 -11.17
CA PHE A 63 14.86 5.85 -10.28
C PHE A 63 13.57 5.22 -10.80
N ASP A 64 13.55 4.76 -12.05
CA ASP A 64 12.40 4.18 -12.73
C ASP A 64 11.74 3.06 -11.91
N VAL A 65 12.52 2.10 -11.39
CA VAL A 65 12.00 1.00 -10.56
C VAL A 65 11.38 1.53 -9.28
N VAL A 66 12.00 2.52 -8.64
CA VAL A 66 11.46 3.09 -7.40
C VAL A 66 10.17 3.84 -7.68
N ILE A 67 10.08 4.62 -8.76
CA ILE A 67 8.89 5.41 -9.06
C ILE A 67 7.76 4.51 -9.61
N ARG A 68 8.07 3.43 -10.32
CA ARG A 68 7.05 2.54 -10.91
C ARG A 68 6.57 1.46 -9.94
N ASP A 69 7.48 0.85 -9.17
CA ASP A 69 7.18 -0.45 -8.55
C ASP A 69 6.94 -0.37 -7.05
N VAL A 70 7.36 0.69 -6.34
CA VAL A 70 7.03 0.81 -4.90
C VAL A 70 5.59 1.29 -4.73
N GLY A 71 4.91 0.77 -3.71
CA GLY A 71 3.54 1.16 -3.42
C GLY A 71 3.42 2.42 -2.58
N ILE A 72 2.26 2.55 -1.91
CA ILE A 72 1.88 3.71 -1.12
C ILE A 72 2.94 3.97 -0.04
N GLY A 73 3.37 5.22 0.10
CA GLY A 73 4.40 5.63 1.04
C GLY A 73 5.82 5.15 0.75
N GLY A 74 6.09 4.70 -0.48
CA GLY A 74 7.42 4.25 -0.88
C GLY A 74 7.71 2.80 -0.48
N LEU A 75 6.69 2.02 -0.15
CA LEU A 75 6.85 0.66 0.36
C LEU A 75 7.12 -0.36 -0.75
N ARG A 76 8.21 -1.11 -0.61
CA ARG A 76 8.51 -2.26 -1.47
C ARG A 76 7.62 -3.46 -1.14
N TYR A 77 7.37 -3.70 0.15
CA TYR A 77 6.51 -4.78 0.62
C TYR A 77 5.04 -4.37 0.53
N LYS A 78 4.27 -5.12 -0.25
CA LYS A 78 2.87 -4.81 -0.61
C LYS A 78 1.84 -5.26 0.43
N ASN A 79 2.31 -5.87 1.52
CA ASN A 79 1.53 -6.39 2.63
C ASN A 79 1.71 -5.59 3.93
N GLN A 80 2.36 -4.42 3.88
CA GLN A 80 2.64 -3.61 5.05
C GLN A 80 2.02 -2.22 4.91
N VAL A 81 1.60 -1.65 6.05
CA VAL A 81 1.18 -0.26 6.16
C VAL A 81 2.32 0.54 6.77
N LYS A 82 2.80 1.59 6.09
CA LYS A 82 3.83 2.48 6.65
C LYS A 82 3.22 3.49 7.60
N CYS A 83 2.22 4.23 7.12
CA CYS A 83 1.55 5.27 7.88
C CYS A 83 0.13 5.49 7.35
N LEU A 84 -0.85 5.48 8.27
CA LEU A 84 -2.28 5.50 7.94
C LEU A 84 -2.70 6.72 7.12
N HIS A 85 -2.09 7.89 7.36
CA HIS A 85 -2.43 9.13 6.66
C HIS A 85 -2.22 9.08 5.14
N LEU A 86 -1.24 8.31 4.64
CA LEU A 86 -1.00 8.19 3.20
C LEU A 86 -2.07 7.32 2.54
N HIS A 87 -2.48 6.25 3.22
CA HIS A 87 -3.58 5.40 2.77
C HIS A 87 -4.90 6.14 2.77
N TYR A 88 -5.15 6.93 3.82
CA TYR A 88 -6.34 7.76 3.89
C TYR A 88 -6.35 8.87 2.83
N ALA A 89 -5.21 9.56 2.61
CA ALA A 89 -5.09 10.54 1.54
C ALA A 89 -5.35 9.92 0.15
N HIS A 90 -4.78 8.73 -0.12
CA HIS A 90 -5.04 8.00 -1.36
C HIS A 90 -6.53 7.67 -1.52
N TRP A 91 -7.17 7.19 -0.46
CA TRP A 91 -8.59 6.87 -0.47
C TRP A 91 -9.48 8.10 -0.70
N LEU A 92 -9.15 9.25 -0.11
CA LEU A 92 -9.96 10.47 -0.28
C LEU A 92 -10.08 10.87 -1.76
N VAL A 93 -9.02 10.63 -2.54
CA VAL A 93 -8.98 10.97 -3.96
C VAL A 93 -9.57 9.86 -4.83
N THR A 94 -9.24 8.60 -4.56
CA THR A 94 -9.56 7.48 -5.47
C THR A 94 -10.79 6.67 -5.06
N ARG A 95 -11.12 6.69 -3.77
CA ARG A 95 -12.01 5.72 -3.10
C ARG A 95 -11.60 4.25 -3.25
N ASP A 96 -10.39 4.00 -3.78
CA ASP A 96 -9.79 2.67 -3.98
C ASP A 96 -8.56 2.51 -3.06
N ASN A 97 -8.84 2.33 -1.77
CA ASN A 97 -7.86 1.92 -0.78
C ASN A 97 -8.54 1.30 0.44
N ILE A 98 -8.36 0.00 0.68
CA ILE A 98 -9.05 -0.71 1.75
C ILE A 98 -8.67 -0.14 3.14
N VAL A 99 -7.38 0.10 3.39
CA VAL A 99 -6.90 0.69 4.66
C VAL A 99 -7.40 2.11 4.83
N GLY A 100 -7.40 2.92 3.77
CA GLY A 100 -7.94 4.27 3.83
C GLY A 100 -9.46 4.32 4.07
N GLY A 101 -10.21 3.35 3.55
CA GLY A 101 -11.63 3.16 3.86
C GLY A 101 -11.87 2.86 5.34
N TRP A 102 -11.09 1.95 5.93
CA TRP A 102 -11.17 1.66 7.37
C TRP A 102 -10.87 2.89 8.23
N VAL A 103 -9.84 3.67 7.84
CA VAL A 103 -9.52 4.93 8.52
C VAL A 103 -10.70 5.90 8.44
N HIS A 104 -11.33 6.03 7.28
CA HIS A 104 -12.50 6.90 7.12
C HIS A 104 -13.64 6.50 8.05
N ASP A 105 -14.01 5.22 8.05
CA ASP A 105 -15.13 4.70 8.83
C ASP A 105 -14.89 4.94 10.32
N GLU A 106 -13.67 4.71 10.81
CA GLU A 106 -13.31 4.94 12.21
C GLU A 106 -13.36 6.43 12.58
N LEU A 107 -12.87 7.31 11.71
CA LEU A 107 -12.98 8.75 11.93
C LEU A 107 -14.44 9.23 11.96
N MET A 108 -15.29 8.70 11.08
CA MET A 108 -16.71 9.04 11.05
C MET A 108 -17.45 8.55 12.31
N LYS A 109 -17.16 7.33 12.76
CA LYS A 109 -17.70 6.79 14.03
C LYS A 109 -17.33 7.68 15.21
N ARG A 110 -16.06 8.05 15.34
CA ARG A 110 -15.57 8.93 16.42
C ARG A 110 -16.19 10.32 16.35
N ALA A 111 -16.28 10.90 15.15
CA ALA A 111 -16.88 12.22 14.98
C ALA A 111 -18.37 12.21 15.33
N ALA A 112 -19.10 11.13 15.04
CA ALA A 112 -20.49 10.97 15.46
C ALA A 112 -20.62 10.84 16.99
N ALA A 113 -19.76 10.03 17.61
CA ALA A 113 -19.74 9.88 19.08
C ALA A 113 -19.49 11.22 19.78
N THR A 114 -18.52 12.02 19.31
CA THR A 114 -18.22 13.34 19.89
C THR A 114 -19.39 14.33 19.74
N ARG A 115 -20.10 14.33 18.61
CA ARG A 115 -21.26 15.22 18.38
C ARG A 115 -22.46 14.85 19.25
N GLY A 116 -22.64 13.56 19.58
CA GLY A 116 -23.71 13.10 20.46
C GLY A 116 -23.59 13.61 21.90
N THR A 117 -22.37 13.93 22.36
CA THR A 117 -22.11 14.37 23.74
C THR A 117 -22.33 15.86 23.99
N THR A 118 -22.46 16.69 22.95
CA THR A 118 -22.50 18.18 23.08
C THR A 118 -23.91 18.76 23.18
N THR A 119 -24.99 17.97 23.15
CA THR A 119 -26.38 18.48 23.20
C THR A 119 -27.03 18.44 24.60
N GLY A 120 -26.26 18.21 25.66
CA GLY A 120 -26.72 18.30 27.05
C GLY A 120 -26.04 19.45 27.79
N GLY A 121 -26.60 20.66 27.73
CA GLY A 121 -26.15 21.85 28.45
C GLY A 121 -27.19 22.95 28.41
#